data_AF-A0A9E0PAP1-F1
#
_entry.id   AF-A0A9E0PAP1-F1
#
_cell.length_a   1.000
_cell.length_b   1.000
_cell.length_c   1.000
_cell.angle_alpha   90.00
_cell.angle_beta   90.00
_cell.angle_gamma   90.00
#
_symmetry.space_group_name_H-M   'P 1'
#
loop_
_entity.id
_entity.type
_entity.pdbx_description
1 polymer ?
#
loop_
_entity_poly.entity_id
_entity_poly.type
_entity_poly.pdbx_seq_one_letter_code
_entity_poly.pdbx_strand_id
1 'polypeptide(L)'
;MKKSVFLSFVSILFGAHIVFAGGLDDNVATYKNGANEVIKAVVDGKITQQNADQYMAKVNKLIIVGKEIAAEVITQKPEGKKFLEYVVKNGDKAKTESLEEIDAQWHRGDVFKEAGIEHNKFDHYGPIIAAKDAYIQSISSYIALKNYRQSGDSKMLDIVREELEEVVGQLQYVNK
;
A
#
# COMPACT_ATOMS: atom_id res chain seq x y z
N MET A 1 -36.05 18.75 49.23
CA MET A 1 -34.77 18.04 48.99
C MET A 1 -34.19 18.51 47.66
N LYS A 2 -32.87 18.74 47.62
CA LYS A 2 -32.14 19.48 46.59
C LYS A 2 -32.02 18.71 45.27
N LYS A 3 -32.07 19.46 44.16
CA LYS A 3 -31.79 19.04 42.76
C LYS A 3 -30.30 18.74 42.56
N SER A 4 -29.98 17.72 41.76
CA SER A 4 -28.71 17.57 41.00
C SER A 4 -28.95 16.55 39.86
N VAL A 5 -29.23 16.99 38.62
CA VAL A 5 -28.29 17.24 37.49
C VAL A 5 -27.59 15.95 37.00
N PHE A 6 -28.10 15.46 35.86
CA PHE A 6 -27.53 14.39 35.04
C PHE A 6 -26.47 15.03 34.11
N LEU A 7 -25.19 14.71 34.29
CA LEU A 7 -24.14 15.08 33.33
C LEU A 7 -23.90 13.91 32.39
N SER A 8 -24.37 14.01 31.15
CA SER A 8 -23.96 13.14 30.05
C SER A 8 -22.61 13.62 29.51
N PHE A 9 -21.55 12.85 29.74
CA PHE A 9 -20.28 13.02 29.05
C PHE A 9 -20.40 12.46 27.63
N VAL A 10 -20.62 13.34 26.64
CA VAL A 10 -20.34 13.03 25.24
C VAL A 10 -18.84 13.20 25.05
N SER A 11 -18.09 12.10 25.15
CA SER A 11 -16.68 12.09 24.76
C SER A 11 -16.61 12.01 23.24
N ILE A 12 -16.42 13.16 22.59
CA ILE A 12 -16.07 13.23 21.18
C ILE A 12 -14.60 12.83 21.07
N LEU A 13 -14.34 11.55 20.80
CA LEU A 13 -13.03 11.09 20.34
C LEU A 13 -12.83 11.59 18.91
N PHE A 14 -12.33 12.81 18.77
CA PHE A 14 -11.63 13.22 17.55
C PHE A 14 -10.34 12.39 17.48
N GLY A 15 -10.37 11.32 16.68
CA GLY A 15 -9.18 10.59 16.28
C GLY A 15 -8.28 11.50 15.45
N ALA A 16 -7.39 12.22 16.13
CA ALA A 16 -6.28 12.91 15.50
C ALA A 16 -5.44 11.86 14.77
N HIS A 17 -5.63 11.78 13.45
CA HIS A 17 -4.68 11.11 12.58
C HIS A 17 -3.44 12.00 12.62
N ILE A 18 -2.46 11.61 13.43
CA ILE A 18 -1.13 12.18 13.36
C ILE A 18 -0.64 11.85 11.95
N VAL A 19 -0.75 12.81 11.05
CA VAL A 19 -0.01 12.81 9.79
C VAL A 19 1.44 12.96 10.23
N PHE A 20 2.17 11.86 10.28
CA PHE A 20 3.62 11.92 10.36
C PHE A 20 4.08 12.57 9.07
N ALA A 21 4.37 13.87 9.12
CA ALA A 21 5.04 14.59 8.05
C ALA A 21 6.53 14.19 8.06
N GLY A 22 6.81 12.92 7.79
CA GLY A 22 8.13 12.48 7.36
C GLY A 22 8.30 12.81 5.88
N GLY A 23 9.52 13.13 5.46
CA GLY A 23 9.81 13.28 4.04
C GLY A 23 9.92 11.91 3.34
N LEU A 24 10.20 11.91 2.04
CA LEU A 24 10.28 10.71 1.21
C LEU A 24 11.16 9.63 1.83
N ASP A 25 12.31 10.01 2.38
CA ASP A 25 13.24 9.08 3.04
C ASP A 25 12.63 8.40 4.27
N ASP A 26 11.88 9.14 5.09
CA ASP A 26 11.21 8.61 6.28
C ASP A 26 10.07 7.66 5.89
N ASN A 27 9.32 8.02 4.85
CA ASN A 27 8.24 7.19 4.32
C ASN A 27 8.78 5.91 3.69
N VAL A 28 9.88 5.99 2.95
CA VAL A 28 10.58 4.82 2.40
C VAL A 28 11.11 3.92 3.52
N ALA A 29 11.73 4.48 4.56
CA ALA A 29 12.20 3.72 5.72
C ALA A 29 11.04 3.05 6.45
N THR A 30 9.94 3.78 6.69
CA THR A 30 8.72 3.27 7.32
C THR A 30 8.13 2.12 6.52
N TYR A 31 8.03 2.27 5.20
CA TYR A 31 7.53 1.24 4.32
C TYR A 31 8.41 -0.01 4.39
N LYS A 32 9.72 0.13 4.18
CA LYS A 32 10.67 -1.00 4.18
C LYS A 32 10.64 -1.76 5.49
N ASN A 33 10.62 -1.06 6.62
CA ASN A 33 10.55 -1.71 7.93
C ASN A 33 9.25 -2.51 8.09
N GLY A 34 8.10 -1.92 7.77
CA GLY A 34 6.82 -2.61 7.87
C GLY A 34 6.68 -3.79 6.90
N ALA A 35 7.17 -3.64 5.66
CA ALA A 35 7.19 -4.70 4.66
C ALA A 35 8.08 -5.87 5.12
N ASN A 36 9.29 -5.59 5.60
CA ASN A 36 10.22 -6.62 6.10
C ASN A 36 9.65 -7.37 7.32
N GLU A 37 8.89 -6.72 8.20
CA GLU A 37 8.18 -7.41 9.28
C GLU A 37 7.16 -8.43 8.76
N VAL A 38 6.38 -8.06 7.73
CA VAL A 38 5.37 -8.94 7.13
C VAL A 38 6.03 -10.08 6.36
N ILE A 39 7.04 -9.78 5.52
CA ILE A 39 7.85 -10.77 4.80
C ILE A 39 8.44 -11.79 5.77
N LYS A 40 9.07 -11.32 6.85
CA LYS A 40 9.64 -12.19 7.86
C LYS A 40 8.58 -13.07 8.52
N ALA A 41 7.39 -12.55 8.79
CA ALA A 41 6.31 -13.34 9.37
C ALA A 41 5.79 -14.42 8.40
N VAL A 42 5.76 -14.16 7.10
CA VAL A 42 5.47 -15.18 6.08
C VAL A 42 6.55 -16.26 6.10
N VAL A 43 7.82 -15.89 6.00
CA VAL A 43 8.95 -16.82 5.95
C VAL A 43 9.06 -17.67 7.22
N ASP A 44 8.84 -17.06 8.39
CA ASP A 44 8.86 -17.75 9.68
C ASP A 44 7.59 -18.62 9.92
N GLY A 45 6.62 -18.64 9.00
CA GLY A 45 5.36 -19.39 9.16
C GLY A 45 4.47 -18.86 10.30
N LYS A 46 4.56 -17.57 10.63
CA LYS A 46 3.86 -16.94 11.76
C LYS A 46 2.47 -16.42 11.41
N ILE A 47 2.16 -16.28 10.13
CA ILE A 47 0.83 -15.86 9.68
C ILE A 47 -0.09 -17.09 9.63
N THR A 48 -1.20 -17.02 10.37
CA THR A 48 -2.26 -18.02 10.41
C THR A 48 -3.59 -17.36 10.05
N GLN A 49 -4.62 -18.14 9.70
CA GLN A 49 -5.95 -17.58 9.42
C GLN A 49 -6.51 -16.77 10.60
N GLN A 50 -6.18 -17.15 11.84
CA GLN A 50 -6.66 -16.50 13.06
C GLN A 50 -5.99 -15.15 13.34
N ASN A 51 -4.75 -14.96 12.88
CA ASN A 51 -4.01 -13.71 13.08
C ASN A 51 -3.83 -12.88 11.79
N ALA A 52 -4.33 -13.35 10.64
CA ALA A 52 -4.23 -12.68 9.35
C ALA A 52 -4.71 -11.22 9.40
N ASP A 53 -5.78 -10.92 10.15
CA ASP A 53 -6.29 -9.55 10.31
C ASP A 53 -5.25 -8.57 10.90
N GLN A 54 -4.33 -9.05 11.76
CA GLN A 54 -3.25 -8.24 12.31
C GLN A 54 -2.23 -7.84 11.23
N TYR A 55 -1.92 -8.76 10.32
CA TYR A 55 -1.01 -8.50 9.20
C TYR A 55 -1.71 -7.69 8.09
N MET A 56 -3.00 -7.89 7.86
CA MET A 56 -3.80 -7.04 6.98
C MET A 56 -3.78 -5.58 7.47
N ALA A 57 -3.87 -5.35 8.79
CA ALA A 57 -3.74 -4.00 9.35
C ALA A 57 -2.34 -3.40 9.14
N LYS A 58 -1.28 -4.20 9.18
CA LYS A 58 0.09 -3.76 8.85
C LYS A 58 0.21 -3.40 7.37
N VAL A 59 -0.24 -4.26 6.47
CA VAL A 59 -0.22 -3.99 5.02
C VAL A 59 -1.10 -2.78 4.67
N ASN A 60 -2.22 -2.56 5.36
CA ASN A 60 -3.01 -1.35 5.15
C ASN A 60 -2.27 -0.06 5.51
N LYS A 61 -1.34 -0.10 6.49
CA LYS A 61 -0.43 1.03 6.74
C LYS A 61 0.56 1.22 5.58
N LEU A 62 1.07 0.12 5.01
CA LEU A 62 1.93 0.17 3.83
C LEU A 62 1.20 0.77 2.61
N ILE A 63 -0.09 0.47 2.41
CA ILE A 63 -0.91 1.10 1.37
C ILE A 63 -0.94 2.63 1.55
N ILE A 64 -1.13 3.12 2.78
CA ILE A 64 -1.17 4.56 3.09
C ILE A 64 0.20 5.19 2.78
N VAL A 65 1.27 4.62 3.34
CA VAL A 65 2.64 5.13 3.15
C VAL A 65 3.07 5.05 1.68
N GLY A 66 2.72 3.99 0.96
CA GLY A 66 3.00 3.83 -0.47
C GLY A 66 2.31 4.90 -1.31
N LYS A 67 1.07 5.27 -0.96
CA LYS A 67 0.37 6.40 -1.59
C LYS A 67 1.05 7.74 -1.30
N GLU A 68 1.57 7.93 -0.09
CA GLU A 68 2.35 9.12 0.30
C GLU A 68 3.67 9.20 -0.47
N ILE A 69 4.41 8.09 -0.59
CA ILE A 69 5.61 7.98 -1.44
C ILE A 69 5.29 8.41 -2.88
N ALA A 70 4.20 7.88 -3.46
CA ALA A 70 3.78 8.27 -4.81
C ALA A 70 3.44 9.77 -4.91
N ALA A 71 2.78 10.33 -3.90
CA ALA A 71 2.46 11.76 -3.83
C ALA A 71 3.72 12.64 -3.76
N GLU A 72 4.74 12.21 -3.04
CA GLU A 72 6.00 12.95 -2.92
C GLU A 72 6.84 12.87 -4.20
N VAL A 73 6.93 11.70 -4.84
CA VAL A 73 7.66 11.54 -6.10
C VAL A 73 7.06 12.38 -7.22
N ILE A 74 5.73 12.62 -7.24
CA ILE A 74 5.10 13.58 -8.17
C ILE A 74 5.76 14.96 -8.10
N THR A 75 6.16 15.41 -6.92
CA THR A 75 6.76 16.73 -6.72
C THR A 75 8.22 16.79 -7.19
N GLN A 76 8.90 15.64 -7.24
CA GLN A 76 10.32 15.53 -7.56
C GLN A 76 10.58 15.12 -9.01
N LYS A 77 9.63 14.44 -9.67
CA LYS A 77 9.79 13.85 -11.01
C LYS A 77 8.68 14.33 -11.97
N PRO A 78 8.81 15.54 -12.56
CA PRO A 78 7.81 16.10 -13.46
C PRO A 78 7.43 15.21 -14.65
N GLU A 79 8.37 14.43 -15.18
CA GLU A 79 8.19 13.49 -16.27
C GLU A 79 7.24 12.33 -15.93
N GLY A 80 7.13 11.98 -14.64
CA GLY A 80 6.23 10.97 -14.09
C GLY A 80 4.89 11.53 -13.58
N LYS A 81 4.74 12.85 -13.52
CA LYS A 81 3.61 13.52 -12.85
C LYS A 81 2.24 12.99 -13.31
N LYS A 82 1.94 13.03 -14.61
CA LYS A 82 0.63 12.56 -15.14
C LYS A 82 0.34 11.11 -14.76
N PHE A 83 1.37 10.26 -14.79
CA PHE A 83 1.25 8.84 -14.49
C PHE A 83 0.98 8.62 -12.99
N LEU A 84 1.80 9.20 -12.11
CA LEU A 84 1.63 9.04 -10.67
C LEU A 84 0.39 9.76 -10.12
N GLU A 85 0.00 10.91 -10.68
CA GLU A 85 -1.27 11.56 -10.33
C GLU A 85 -2.47 10.65 -10.66
N TYR A 86 -2.42 9.96 -11.80
CA TYR A 86 -3.44 8.97 -12.15
C TYR A 86 -3.46 7.82 -11.13
N VAL A 87 -2.29 7.30 -10.75
CA VAL A 87 -2.14 6.24 -9.75
C VAL A 87 -2.70 6.68 -8.39
N VAL A 88 -2.28 7.82 -7.85
CA VAL A 88 -2.77 8.33 -6.55
C VAL A 88 -4.27 8.59 -6.56
N LYS A 89 -4.81 9.08 -7.69
CA LYS A 89 -6.24 9.39 -7.83
C LYS A 89 -7.11 8.14 -7.97
N ASN A 90 -6.64 7.12 -8.67
CA ASN A 90 -7.47 5.98 -9.08
C ASN A 90 -7.08 4.66 -8.39
N GLY A 91 -5.91 4.55 -7.78
CA GLY A 91 -5.37 3.30 -7.24
C GLY A 91 -6.24 2.65 -6.18
N ASP A 92 -7.09 3.43 -5.48
CA ASP A 92 -8.06 2.86 -4.53
C ASP A 92 -9.11 1.95 -5.20
N LYS A 93 -9.32 2.02 -6.52
CA LYS A 93 -10.16 1.07 -7.27
C LYS A 93 -9.61 -0.36 -7.22
N ALA A 94 -8.28 -0.52 -7.15
CA ALA A 94 -7.64 -1.82 -7.01
C ALA A 94 -8.10 -2.57 -5.75
N LYS A 95 -8.58 -1.88 -4.71
CA LYS A 95 -9.05 -2.52 -3.46
C LYS A 95 -10.32 -3.37 -3.64
N THR A 96 -11.03 -3.19 -4.75
CA THR A 96 -12.25 -3.93 -5.08
C THR A 96 -12.06 -4.94 -6.22
N GLU A 97 -10.87 -4.99 -6.81
CA GLU A 97 -10.51 -5.88 -7.91
C GLU A 97 -10.00 -7.24 -7.38
N SER A 98 -10.03 -8.27 -8.24
CA SER A 98 -9.35 -9.54 -8.00
C SER A 98 -7.83 -9.41 -8.21
N LEU A 99 -7.03 -10.39 -7.79
CA LEU A 99 -5.59 -10.36 -8.03
C LEU A 99 -5.26 -10.40 -9.53
N GLU A 100 -6.04 -11.16 -10.31
CA GLU A 100 -5.92 -11.24 -11.77
C GLU A 100 -6.29 -9.91 -12.45
N GLU A 101 -7.33 -9.25 -11.95
CA GLU A 101 -7.72 -7.92 -12.41
C GLU A 101 -6.62 -6.90 -12.07
N ILE A 102 -6.03 -6.93 -10.87
CA ILE A 102 -4.95 -6.00 -10.51
C ILE A 102 -3.72 -6.20 -11.40
N ASP A 103 -3.35 -7.46 -11.66
CA ASP A 103 -2.24 -7.78 -12.55
C ASP A 103 -2.49 -7.24 -13.97
N ALA A 104 -3.69 -7.41 -14.53
CA ALA A 104 -4.05 -6.85 -15.82
C ALA A 104 -4.05 -5.31 -15.83
N GLN A 105 -4.76 -4.73 -14.87
CA GLN A 105 -5.09 -3.32 -14.83
C GLN A 105 -3.87 -2.48 -14.45
N TRP A 106 -3.14 -2.84 -13.40
CA TRP A 106 -2.13 -1.98 -12.78
C TRP A 106 -0.69 -2.45 -12.98
N HIS A 107 -0.45 -3.76 -13.03
CA HIS A 107 0.90 -4.30 -13.26
C HIS A 107 1.24 -4.30 -14.75
N ARG A 108 0.35 -4.79 -15.60
CA ARG A 108 0.48 -4.77 -17.07
C ARG A 108 0.03 -3.47 -17.73
N GLY A 109 -0.76 -2.66 -17.01
CA GLY A 109 -1.02 -1.27 -17.36
C GLY A 109 -2.23 -1.02 -18.28
N ASP A 110 -3.23 -1.90 -18.30
CA ASP A 110 -4.46 -1.68 -19.08
C ASP A 110 -5.16 -0.36 -18.73
N VAL A 111 -5.24 0.01 -17.43
CA VAL A 111 -5.86 1.29 -17.00
C VAL A 111 -5.10 2.51 -17.52
N PHE A 112 -3.78 2.39 -17.69
CA PHE A 112 -2.96 3.48 -18.20
C PHE A 112 -3.16 3.64 -19.70
N LYS A 113 -3.23 2.52 -20.43
CA LYS A 113 -3.54 2.51 -21.86
C LYS A 113 -4.90 3.15 -22.14
N GLU A 114 -5.93 2.77 -21.38
CA GLU A 114 -7.27 3.37 -21.50
C GLU A 114 -7.27 4.88 -21.19
N ALA A 115 -6.42 5.32 -20.27
CA ALA A 115 -6.26 6.74 -19.92
C ALA A 115 -5.35 7.53 -20.88
N GLY A 116 -4.81 6.92 -21.94
CA GLY A 116 -3.83 7.55 -22.82
C GLY A 116 -2.55 7.95 -22.07
N ILE A 117 -2.08 7.09 -21.18
CA ILE A 117 -0.84 7.23 -20.41
C ILE A 117 0.09 6.09 -20.81
N GLU A 118 1.27 6.43 -21.31
CA GLU A 118 2.31 5.45 -21.65
C GLU A 118 2.95 4.91 -20.36
N HIS A 119 2.61 3.68 -20.00
CA HIS A 119 3.19 2.96 -18.85
C HIS A 119 4.61 2.45 -19.15
N ASN A 120 4.82 1.87 -20.33
CA ASN A 120 6.09 1.24 -20.74
C ASN A 120 7.25 2.22 -21.03
N LYS A 121 7.04 3.54 -20.93
CA LYS A 121 8.10 4.52 -21.17
C LYS A 121 9.01 4.73 -19.96
N PHE A 122 8.56 4.32 -18.77
CA PHE A 122 9.31 4.51 -17.54
C PHE A 122 10.21 3.31 -17.29
N ASP A 123 11.42 3.58 -16.79
CA ASP A 123 12.32 2.52 -16.35
C ASP A 123 11.64 1.70 -15.25
N HIS A 124 11.60 0.38 -15.44
CA HIS A 124 11.05 -0.55 -14.46
C HIS A 124 11.80 -0.47 -13.12
N TYR A 125 13.09 -0.13 -13.16
CA TYR A 125 13.90 0.13 -11.96
C TYR A 125 14.07 1.65 -11.69
N GLY A 126 13.12 2.47 -12.14
CA GLY A 126 13.12 3.92 -11.94
C GLY A 126 12.25 4.36 -10.77
N PRO A 127 12.41 5.63 -10.32
CA PRO A 127 11.67 6.17 -9.18
C PRO A 127 10.14 6.18 -9.37
N ILE A 128 9.69 6.34 -10.62
CA ILE A 128 8.27 6.44 -10.97
C ILE A 128 7.58 5.08 -10.84
N ILE A 129 8.20 4.01 -11.31
CA ILE A 129 7.66 2.65 -11.16
C ILE A 129 7.74 2.21 -9.70
N ALA A 130 8.87 2.45 -9.02
CA ALA A 130 9.01 2.17 -7.59
C ALA A 130 7.91 2.82 -6.72
N ALA A 131 7.56 4.08 -7.01
CA ALA A 131 6.47 4.78 -6.33
C ALA A 131 5.08 4.18 -6.63
N LYS A 132 4.82 3.79 -7.88
CA LYS A 132 3.56 3.12 -8.28
C LYS A 132 3.41 1.80 -7.53
N ASP A 133 4.45 0.97 -7.57
CA ASP A 133 4.44 -0.37 -6.99
C ASP A 133 4.34 -0.32 -5.47
N ALA A 134 4.97 0.65 -4.80
CA ALA A 134 4.78 0.83 -3.36
C ALA A 134 3.30 0.99 -2.94
N TYR A 135 2.48 1.63 -3.78
CA TYR A 135 1.05 1.73 -3.51
C TYR A 135 0.27 0.51 -4.00
N ILE A 136 0.46 0.09 -5.25
CA ILE A 136 -0.36 -0.95 -5.89
C ILE A 136 -0.02 -2.35 -5.38
N GLN A 137 1.26 -2.73 -5.27
CA GLN A 137 1.67 -4.06 -4.79
C GLN A 137 1.31 -4.26 -3.32
N SER A 138 1.24 -3.17 -2.53
CA SER A 138 0.66 -3.18 -1.19
C SER A 138 -0.85 -3.54 -1.19
N ILE A 139 -1.61 -3.09 -2.20
CA ILE A 139 -3.02 -3.46 -2.34
C ILE A 139 -3.15 -4.94 -2.75
N SER A 140 -2.34 -5.42 -3.70
CA SER A 140 -2.26 -6.85 -4.06
C SER A 140 -1.95 -7.72 -2.84
N SER A 141 -0.96 -7.31 -2.05
CA SER A 141 -0.58 -7.99 -0.80
C SER A 141 -1.73 -8.05 0.22
N TYR A 142 -2.50 -6.97 0.35
CA TYR A 142 -3.66 -6.94 1.25
C TYR A 142 -4.75 -7.91 0.80
N ILE A 143 -5.03 -7.95 -0.51
CA ILE A 143 -6.04 -8.83 -1.08
C ILE A 143 -5.60 -10.29 -0.97
N ALA A 144 -4.32 -10.59 -1.21
CA ALA A 144 -3.75 -11.91 -0.98
C ALA A 144 -3.89 -12.35 0.49
N LEU A 145 -3.57 -11.49 1.47
CA LEU A 145 -3.82 -11.80 2.89
C LEU A 145 -5.32 -12.03 3.20
N LYS A 146 -6.21 -11.25 2.60
CA LYS A 146 -7.66 -11.44 2.75
C LYS A 146 -8.10 -12.79 2.19
N ASN A 147 -7.59 -13.18 1.02
CA ASN A 147 -7.87 -14.47 0.39
C ASN A 147 -7.30 -15.63 1.22
N TYR A 148 -6.08 -15.47 1.78
CA TYR A 148 -5.48 -16.43 2.72
C TYR A 148 -6.36 -16.62 3.95
N ARG A 149 -6.80 -15.52 4.59
CA ARG A 149 -7.67 -15.58 5.78
C ARG A 149 -8.91 -16.42 5.52
N GLN A 150 -9.53 -16.28 4.35
CA GLN A 150 -10.77 -16.96 3.99
C GLN A 150 -10.57 -18.43 3.61
N SER A 151 -9.51 -18.73 2.84
CA SER A 151 -9.32 -20.05 2.23
C SER A 151 -8.32 -20.95 2.96
N GLY A 152 -7.36 -20.36 3.68
CA GLY A 152 -6.18 -21.06 4.20
C GLY A 152 -5.14 -21.43 3.13
N ASP A 153 -5.32 -21.01 1.87
CA ASP A 153 -4.38 -21.34 0.78
C ASP A 153 -3.03 -20.64 0.97
N SER A 154 -2.01 -21.41 1.31
CA SER A 154 -0.66 -20.89 1.57
C SER A 154 -0.03 -20.20 0.37
N LYS A 155 -0.47 -20.46 -0.87
CA LYS A 155 0.02 -19.74 -2.06
C LYS A 155 -0.26 -18.25 -2.00
N MET A 156 -1.32 -17.85 -1.30
CA MET A 156 -1.61 -16.43 -1.08
C MET A 156 -0.52 -15.77 -0.24
N LEU A 157 0.14 -16.50 0.67
CA LEU A 157 1.26 -15.95 1.45
C LEU A 157 2.52 -15.81 0.59
N ASP A 158 2.73 -16.68 -0.41
CA ASP A 158 3.82 -16.51 -1.37
C ASP A 158 3.64 -15.22 -2.18
N ILE A 159 2.42 -14.91 -2.63
CA ILE A 159 2.10 -13.65 -3.31
C ILE A 159 2.40 -12.45 -2.41
N VAL A 160 1.99 -12.49 -1.13
CA VAL A 160 2.30 -11.42 -0.16
C VAL A 160 3.80 -11.20 -0.02
N ARG A 161 4.59 -12.27 0.02
CA ARG A 161 6.05 -12.17 0.09
C ARG A 161 6.61 -11.53 -1.18
N GLU A 162 6.27 -12.08 -2.34
CA GLU A 162 6.83 -11.67 -3.64
C GLU A 162 6.54 -10.20 -3.94
N GLU A 163 5.29 -9.77 -3.78
CA GLU A 163 4.86 -8.38 -3.97
C GLU A 163 5.60 -7.43 -3.01
N LEU A 164 5.73 -7.78 -1.72
CA LEU A 164 6.45 -6.92 -0.77
C LEU A 164 7.97 -6.91 -0.97
N GLU A 165 8.58 -8.04 -1.35
CA GLU A 165 10.01 -8.15 -1.66
C GLU A 165 10.36 -7.32 -2.89
N GLU A 166 9.51 -7.35 -3.92
CA GLU A 166 9.66 -6.53 -5.11
C GLU A 166 9.66 -5.05 -4.76
N VAL A 167 8.66 -4.56 -4.01
CA VAL A 167 8.66 -3.16 -3.57
C VAL A 167 9.90 -2.80 -2.74
N VAL A 168 10.28 -3.63 -1.76
CA VAL A 168 11.47 -3.37 -0.93
C VAL A 168 12.72 -3.22 -1.81
N GLY A 169 12.85 -4.08 -2.83
CA GLY A 169 13.90 -4.01 -3.84
C GLY A 169 13.81 -2.75 -4.71
N GLN A 170 12.62 -2.35 -5.15
CA GLN A 170 12.44 -1.20 -6.03
C GLN A 170 12.58 0.15 -5.29
N LEU A 171 12.24 0.24 -4.00
CA LEU A 171 12.32 1.49 -3.24
C LEU A 171 13.75 2.01 -3.06
N GLN A 172 14.78 1.25 -3.45
CA GLN A 172 16.15 1.79 -3.54
C GLN A 172 16.37 2.78 -4.71
N TYR A 173 15.44 2.82 -5.68
CA TYR A 173 15.52 3.66 -6.86
C TYR A 173 14.73 4.97 -6.74
N VAL A 174 13.92 5.14 -5.69
CA VAL A 174 12.99 6.27 -5.53
C VAL A 174 13.68 7.65 -5.44
N ASN A 175 14.92 7.68 -4.96
CA ASN A 175 15.74 8.90 -4.85
C ASN A 175 16.72 9.10 -6.03
N LYS A 176 16.73 8.19 -7.02
CA LYS A 176 17.58 8.33 -8.21
C LYS A 176 16.87 9.19 -9.24
#